data_AF-A0A950NTJ8-F1
#
_entry.id   AF-A0A950NTJ8-F1
#
_cell.length_a   1.000
_cell.length_b   1.000
_cell.length_c   1.000
_cell.angle_alpha   90.00
_cell.angle_beta   90.00
_cell.angle_gamma   90.00
#
_symmetry.space_group_name_H-M   'P 1'
#
loop_
_entity.id
_entity.type
_entity.pdbx_description
1 polymer ?
#
loop_
_entity_poly.entity_id
_entity_poly.type
_entity_poly.pdbx_seq_one_letter_code
_entity_poly.pdbx_strand_id
1 'polypeptide(L)'
;MTMMNKHVLGAALAVCSLSFGLALASPAQALTSKECSVKYKAAKEAGTLNGQKWNDFRKAECGSEAAAAPADGAAAAAAPAAAAPATTTAAAGNVVFPSAISPKFSNEKPGQQRRHTCSEQYQANKANGGNGDLKWIQKGGGYWSQCNKHLKGEA
;
A
#
# COMPACT_ATOMS: atom_id res chain seq x y z
N MET A 1 5.54 -22.77 -49.24
CA MET A 1 5.38 -24.14 -49.76
C MET A 1 5.81 -25.08 -48.64
N THR A 2 4.88 -25.46 -47.75
CA THR A 2 4.42 -26.86 -47.49
C THR A 2 5.50 -27.71 -46.82
N MET A 3 5.37 -28.24 -45.59
CA MET A 3 4.48 -29.34 -45.16
C MET A 3 4.44 -29.42 -43.60
N MET A 4 3.27 -29.55 -42.95
CA MET A 4 2.54 -30.81 -42.59
C MET A 4 3.33 -31.71 -41.63
N ASN A 5 3.02 -31.80 -40.32
CA ASN A 5 1.87 -32.46 -39.67
C ASN A 5 1.60 -33.90 -40.12
N LYS A 6 2.11 -34.86 -39.33
CA LYS A 6 1.74 -36.30 -39.17
C LYS A 6 2.86 -36.87 -38.27
N HIS A 7 2.61 -37.31 -37.03
CA HIS A 7 2.07 -38.63 -36.74
C HIS A 7 1.28 -38.62 -35.42
N VAL A 8 0.01 -39.01 -35.55
CA VAL A 8 -0.81 -39.58 -34.48
C VAL A 8 -0.39 -41.04 -34.31
N LEU A 9 -0.47 -41.53 -33.07
CA LEU A 9 -0.80 -42.91 -32.63
C LEU A 9 0.29 -43.60 -31.80
N GLY A 10 -0.02 -43.84 -30.51
CA GLY A 10 0.78 -44.70 -29.65
C GLY A 10 0.42 -44.59 -28.17
N ALA A 11 -0.80 -44.99 -27.79
CA ALA A 11 -1.14 -45.28 -26.40
C ALA A 11 -0.74 -46.74 -26.09
N ALA A 12 0.18 -46.95 -25.15
CA ALA A 12 0.38 -48.23 -24.48
C ALA A 12 0.95 -48.01 -23.07
N LEU A 13 0.32 -48.67 -22.10
CA LEU A 13 0.57 -48.64 -20.67
C LEU A 13 1.86 -49.36 -20.25
N ALA A 14 2.31 -48.98 -19.04
CA ALA A 14 3.20 -49.69 -18.10
C ALA A 14 4.72 -49.51 -18.24
N VAL A 15 5.32 -48.81 -17.26
CA VAL A 15 6.18 -49.40 -16.21
C VAL A 15 6.55 -48.29 -15.20
N CYS A 16 6.39 -48.58 -13.90
CA CYS A 16 6.85 -47.74 -12.79
C CYS A 16 8.31 -47.33 -12.94
N SER A 17 8.57 -46.04 -12.94
CA SER A 17 9.87 -45.49 -12.53
C SER A 17 9.62 -44.43 -11.47
N LEU A 18 9.82 -44.83 -10.21
CA LEU A 18 10.06 -43.91 -9.10
C LEU A 18 11.37 -43.18 -9.40
N SER A 19 11.26 -41.91 -9.81
CA SER A 19 12.37 -40.97 -9.79
C SER A 19 11.93 -39.76 -8.99
N PHE A 20 12.40 -39.79 -7.75
CA PHE A 20 12.30 -38.78 -6.71
C PHE A 20 13.16 -37.56 -7.07
N GLY A 21 12.65 -36.35 -6.78
CA GLY A 21 13.39 -35.09 -6.74
C GLY A 21 13.35 -34.31 -8.06
N LEU A 22 12.90 -33.06 -8.14
CA LEU A 22 12.87 -32.01 -7.15
C LEU A 22 11.64 -31.13 -7.45
N ALA A 23 10.58 -31.31 -6.65
CA ALA A 23 9.65 -30.22 -6.45
C ALA A 23 10.48 -29.06 -5.88
N LEU A 24 10.72 -28.01 -6.68
CA LEU A 24 10.93 -26.70 -6.10
C LEU A 24 9.59 -26.33 -5.49
N ALA A 25 9.39 -26.83 -4.26
CA ALA A 25 8.39 -26.36 -3.34
C ALA A 25 8.56 -24.84 -3.31
N SER A 26 7.63 -24.13 -3.96
CA SER A 26 7.39 -22.75 -3.60
C SER A 26 7.26 -22.73 -2.08
N PRO A 27 7.96 -21.84 -1.37
CA PRO A 27 7.76 -21.71 0.05
C PRO A 27 6.29 -21.34 0.29
N ALA A 28 5.45 -22.33 0.58
CA ALA A 28 4.21 -22.17 1.34
C ALA A 28 4.59 -21.86 2.81
N GLN A 29 5.50 -20.91 2.98
CA GLN A 29 6.05 -20.44 4.23
C GLN A 29 5.25 -19.20 4.56
N ALA A 30 4.69 -19.16 5.76
CA ALA A 30 4.13 -17.95 6.31
C ALA A 30 5.16 -16.82 6.20
N LEU A 31 4.82 -15.79 5.42
CA LEU A 31 5.70 -14.65 5.23
C LEU A 31 6.03 -14.05 6.59
N THR A 32 7.30 -13.78 6.84
CA THR A 32 7.70 -13.03 8.03
C THR A 32 6.99 -11.68 8.03
N SER A 33 6.81 -11.07 9.20
CA SER A 33 6.10 -9.77 9.32
C SER A 33 6.64 -8.68 8.38
N LYS A 34 7.94 -8.70 8.08
CA LYS A 34 8.58 -7.80 7.11
C LYS A 34 8.17 -8.16 5.67
N GLU A 35 8.27 -9.42 5.27
CA GLU A 35 7.89 -9.86 3.92
C GLU A 35 6.39 -9.67 3.66
N CYS A 36 5.54 -9.89 4.66
CA CYS A 36 4.12 -9.60 4.56
C CYS A 36 3.84 -8.12 4.28
N SER A 37 4.59 -7.24 4.95
CA SER A 37 4.46 -5.79 4.76
C SER A 37 4.88 -5.37 3.35
N VAL A 38 5.93 -6.02 2.80
CA VAL A 38 6.36 -5.80 1.41
C VAL A 38 5.32 -6.29 0.42
N LYS A 39 4.75 -7.49 0.62
CA LYS A 39 3.72 -8.06 -0.26
C LYS A 39 2.44 -7.21 -0.28
N TYR A 40 2.02 -6.66 0.87
CA TYR A 40 0.88 -5.76 0.92
C TYR A 40 1.15 -4.42 0.22
N LYS A 41 2.36 -3.87 0.34
CA LYS A 41 2.73 -2.66 -0.40
C LYS A 41 2.68 -2.91 -1.91
N ALA A 42 3.26 -4.02 -2.36
CA ALA A 42 3.21 -4.41 -3.76
C ALA A 42 1.77 -4.62 -4.26
N ALA A 43 0.91 -5.30 -3.48
CA ALA A 43 -0.50 -5.47 -3.82
C ALA A 43 -1.28 -4.13 -3.82
N LYS A 44 -0.91 -3.20 -2.94
CA LYS A 44 -1.49 -1.85 -2.88
C LYS A 44 -1.11 -1.04 -4.12
N GLU A 45 0.14 -1.09 -4.53
CA GLU A 45 0.66 -0.39 -5.71
C GLU A 45 0.12 -1.00 -7.01
N ALA A 46 -0.01 -2.33 -7.06
CA ALA A 46 -0.62 -3.04 -8.18
C ALA A 46 -2.16 -2.91 -8.23
N GLY A 47 -2.79 -2.31 -7.21
CA GLY A 47 -4.24 -2.18 -7.11
C GLY A 47 -4.98 -3.51 -6.90
N THR A 48 -4.25 -4.59 -6.60
CA THR A 48 -4.80 -5.95 -6.47
C THR A 48 -5.37 -6.24 -5.09
N LEU A 49 -5.34 -5.27 -4.17
CA LEU A 49 -5.93 -5.42 -2.85
C LEU A 49 -7.44 -5.66 -2.89
N ASN A 50 -8.16 -5.33 -3.98
CA ASN A 50 -9.60 -5.56 -4.08
C ASN A 50 -10.39 -5.05 -2.86
N GLY A 51 -9.94 -3.96 -2.25
CA GLY A 51 -10.52 -3.39 -1.03
C GLY A 51 -10.16 -4.11 0.29
N GLN A 52 -9.37 -5.18 0.24
CA GLN A 52 -8.84 -5.86 1.43
C GLN A 52 -7.95 -4.92 2.24
N LYS A 53 -8.25 -4.85 3.53
CA LYS A 53 -7.55 -4.02 4.49
C LYS A 53 -6.35 -4.82 5.00
N TRP A 54 -5.29 -4.14 5.43
CA TRP A 54 -4.06 -4.76 5.94
C TRP A 54 -4.28 -5.94 6.91
N ASN A 55 -5.26 -5.82 7.81
CA ASN A 55 -5.56 -6.88 8.78
C ASN A 55 -6.14 -8.14 8.12
N ASP A 56 -6.92 -7.98 7.06
CA ASP A 56 -7.53 -9.08 6.30
C ASP A 56 -6.50 -9.71 5.37
N PHE A 57 -5.71 -8.87 4.68
CA PHE A 57 -4.60 -9.32 3.84
C PHE A 57 -3.56 -10.11 4.65
N ARG A 58 -3.14 -9.61 5.81
CA ARG A 58 -2.16 -10.30 6.66
C ARG A 58 -2.68 -11.64 7.15
N LYS A 59 -3.97 -11.74 7.48
CA LYS A 59 -4.59 -13.00 7.91
C LYS A 59 -4.71 -14.00 6.76
N ALA A 60 -5.04 -13.53 5.56
CA ALA A 60 -5.22 -14.38 4.38
C ALA A 60 -3.88 -14.82 3.75
N GLU A 61 -2.89 -13.92 3.72
CA GLU A 61 -1.68 -14.07 2.89
C GLU A 61 -0.38 -14.21 3.70
N CYS A 62 -0.42 -14.05 5.04
CA CYS A 62 0.79 -13.94 5.87
C CYS A 62 0.75 -14.69 7.21
N GLY A 63 -0.15 -15.65 7.41
CA GLY A 63 -0.24 -16.42 8.66
C GLY A 63 0.52 -17.75 8.60
N SER A 64 1.44 -17.98 9.55
CA SER A 64 1.68 -19.24 10.29
C SER A 64 2.85 -19.15 11.27
N GLU A 65 2.75 -19.97 12.30
CA GLU A 65 3.57 -20.11 13.50
C GLU A 65 5.03 -20.53 13.22
N ALA A 66 5.93 -20.11 14.13
CA ALA A 66 7.34 -20.48 14.27
C ALA A 66 8.43 -19.66 13.51
N ALA A 67 9.08 -18.83 14.33
CA ALA A 67 10.53 -18.63 14.48
C ALA A 67 11.34 -17.69 13.55
N ALA A 68 12.01 -16.79 14.29
CA ALA A 68 13.32 -16.14 14.08
C ALA A 68 13.37 -14.80 13.30
N ALA A 69 14.06 -13.86 13.96
CA ALA A 69 14.10 -12.43 13.73
C ALA A 69 14.92 -11.99 12.50
N PRO A 70 14.59 -10.85 11.85
CA PRO A 70 15.46 -10.25 10.84
C PRO A 70 16.15 -8.97 11.35
N ALA A 71 17.48 -8.98 11.26
CA ALA A 71 18.31 -7.78 11.26
C ALA A 71 17.98 -6.87 10.06
N ASP A 72 18.34 -5.61 10.22
CA ASP A 72 17.88 -4.46 9.45
C ASP A 72 18.62 -4.27 8.13
N GLY A 73 17.99 -3.59 7.17
CA GLY A 73 18.56 -3.29 5.86
C GLY A 73 17.62 -2.42 5.04
N ALA A 74 17.82 -1.11 5.12
CA ALA A 74 17.08 -0.08 4.39
C ALA A 74 17.42 -0.07 2.89
N ALA A 75 16.43 0.27 2.05
CA ALA A 75 16.67 1.00 0.80
C ALA A 75 15.38 1.71 0.35
N ALA A 76 15.51 3.01 0.09
CA ALA A 76 14.50 3.89 -0.46
C ALA A 76 14.44 3.76 -1.99
N ALA A 77 13.28 4.04 -2.58
CA ALA A 77 13.15 4.40 -3.99
C ALA A 77 12.00 5.42 -4.16
N ALA A 78 12.20 6.37 -5.06
CA ALA A 78 11.45 7.60 -5.21
C ALA A 78 10.43 7.57 -6.38
N ALA A 79 9.31 8.29 -6.17
CA ALA A 79 8.45 9.09 -7.08
C ALA A 79 7.88 8.47 -8.40
N PRO A 80 6.68 8.90 -8.85
CA PRO A 80 6.53 10.23 -9.47
C PRO A 80 5.30 11.04 -9.01
N ALA A 81 5.36 12.33 -9.34
CA ALA A 81 4.41 13.39 -9.01
C ALA A 81 3.08 13.27 -9.78
N ALA A 82 1.98 13.66 -9.11
CA ALA A 82 0.71 13.97 -9.75
C ALA A 82 0.32 15.42 -9.38
N ALA A 83 0.01 16.21 -10.41
CA ALA A 83 -0.25 17.63 -10.35
C ALA A 83 -1.52 17.99 -9.56
N ALA A 84 -1.43 19.02 -8.72
CA ALA A 84 -2.57 19.64 -8.05
C ALA A 84 -3.05 20.88 -8.83
N PRO A 85 -4.36 21.14 -8.96
CA PRO A 85 -4.86 22.40 -9.50
C PRO A 85 -4.73 23.52 -8.44
N ALA A 86 -4.44 24.73 -8.93
CA ALA A 86 -4.33 25.95 -8.13
C ALA A 86 -5.69 26.66 -7.98
N THR A 87 -5.98 27.28 -6.81
CA THR A 87 -6.04 28.76 -6.59
C THR A 87 -6.70 29.17 -5.24
N THR A 88 -6.01 30.10 -4.56
CA THR A 88 -6.41 31.23 -3.64
C THR A 88 -6.99 31.09 -2.21
N THR A 89 -6.09 31.35 -1.24
CA THR A 89 -6.06 32.36 -0.13
C THR A 89 -7.15 32.46 0.96
N ALA A 90 -6.75 32.18 2.21
CA ALA A 90 -6.79 33.14 3.34
C ALA A 90 -5.84 32.68 4.48
N ALA A 91 -5.11 33.63 5.07
CA ALA A 91 -3.93 33.39 5.88
C ALA A 91 -4.20 32.88 7.31
N ALA A 92 -3.54 31.77 7.65
CA ALA A 92 -2.92 31.55 8.96
C ALA A 92 -1.53 30.97 8.66
N GLY A 93 -0.48 31.73 9.00
CA GLY A 93 0.93 31.54 8.66
C GLY A 93 1.30 30.19 8.00
N ASN A 94 1.62 30.20 6.71
CA ASN A 94 2.30 29.13 5.97
C ASN A 94 1.74 27.69 6.03
N VAL A 95 0.59 27.41 6.66
CA VAL A 95 0.02 26.06 6.74
C VAL A 95 -1.07 25.87 5.68
N VAL A 96 -0.88 24.87 4.82
CA VAL A 96 -1.80 24.48 3.76
C VAL A 96 -2.62 23.28 4.23
N PHE A 97 -3.94 23.42 4.29
CA PHE A 97 -4.88 22.35 4.58
C PHE A 97 -5.64 21.93 3.32
N PRO A 98 -6.13 20.68 3.24
CA PRO A 98 -7.06 20.28 2.18
C PRO A 98 -8.42 20.94 2.41
N SER A 99 -9.07 21.42 1.35
CA SER A 99 -10.37 22.10 1.41
C SER A 99 -11.59 21.16 1.47
N ALA A 100 -11.36 19.87 1.29
CA ALA A 100 -12.42 18.86 1.34
C ALA A 100 -11.82 17.50 1.67
N ILE A 101 -12.66 16.60 2.18
CA ILE A 101 -12.33 15.18 2.31
C ILE A 101 -12.09 14.61 0.91
N SER A 102 -10.95 13.96 0.70
CA SER A 102 -10.63 13.35 -0.58
C SER A 102 -11.64 12.26 -0.92
N PRO A 103 -12.21 12.24 -2.15
CA PRO A 103 -13.15 11.21 -2.58
C PRO A 103 -12.53 9.81 -2.58
N LYS A 104 -11.19 9.72 -2.59
CA LYS A 104 -10.44 8.47 -2.42
C LYS A 104 -10.79 7.72 -1.14
N PHE A 105 -11.22 8.43 -0.09
CA PHE A 105 -11.54 7.85 1.21
C PHE A 105 -13.05 7.81 1.50
N SER A 106 -13.92 8.12 0.53
CA SER A 106 -15.39 8.23 0.73
C SER A 106 -16.05 7.00 1.35
N ASN A 107 -15.45 5.81 1.17
CA ASN A 107 -15.96 4.54 1.71
C ASN A 107 -15.48 4.21 3.13
N GLU A 108 -14.70 5.08 3.77
CA GLU A 108 -14.23 4.89 5.14
C GLU A 108 -15.12 5.61 6.17
N LYS A 109 -14.94 5.31 7.46
CA LYS A 109 -15.63 6.04 8.53
C LYS A 109 -15.20 7.52 8.53
N PRO A 110 -16.09 8.50 8.81
CA PRO A 110 -15.79 9.94 8.68
C PRO A 110 -14.49 10.40 9.35
N GLY A 111 -14.14 9.85 10.51
CA GLY A 111 -12.88 10.16 11.19
C GLY A 111 -11.62 9.67 10.44
N GLN A 112 -11.71 8.53 9.75
CA GLN A 112 -10.63 7.97 8.93
C GLN A 112 -10.48 8.74 7.62
N GLN A 113 -11.59 9.14 7.00
CA GLN A 113 -11.55 9.95 5.78
C GLN A 113 -10.78 11.25 6.00
N ARG A 114 -11.09 11.97 7.10
CA ARG A 114 -10.34 13.18 7.49
C ARG A 114 -8.88 12.86 7.77
N ARG A 115 -8.58 11.78 8.49
CA ARG A 115 -7.20 11.39 8.83
C ARG A 115 -6.35 11.16 7.59
N HIS A 116 -6.85 10.36 6.65
CA HIS A 116 -6.11 10.05 5.44
C HIS A 116 -5.97 11.27 4.53
N THR A 117 -7.03 12.08 4.39
CA THR A 117 -6.98 13.34 3.63
C THR A 117 -5.93 14.31 4.22
N CYS A 118 -5.99 14.56 5.53
CA CYS A 118 -5.02 15.41 6.21
C CYS A 118 -3.59 14.84 6.12
N SER A 119 -3.44 13.52 6.18
CA SER A 119 -2.11 12.91 6.03
C SER A 119 -1.58 13.10 4.61
N GLU A 120 -2.38 12.88 3.56
CA GLU A 120 -1.90 13.09 2.19
C GLU A 120 -1.47 14.55 1.98
N GLN A 121 -2.23 15.52 2.48
CA GLN A 121 -1.83 16.92 2.41
C GLN A 121 -0.57 17.23 3.24
N TYR A 122 -0.47 16.72 4.47
CA TYR A 122 0.72 16.91 5.32
C TYR A 122 2.00 16.41 4.65
N GLN A 123 1.91 15.28 3.95
CA GLN A 123 3.00 14.71 3.18
C GLN A 123 3.32 15.54 1.94
N ALA A 124 2.31 15.98 1.17
CA ALA A 124 2.49 16.84 0.01
C ALA A 124 3.15 18.19 0.38
N ASN A 125 2.75 18.75 1.51
CA ASN A 125 3.29 19.99 2.05
C ASN A 125 4.78 19.92 2.41
N LYS A 126 5.34 18.73 2.67
CA LYS A 126 6.77 18.59 2.98
C LYS A 126 7.66 19.11 1.86
N ALA A 127 7.22 19.03 0.61
CA ALA A 127 7.98 19.50 -0.54
C ALA A 127 8.12 21.03 -0.56
N ASN A 128 7.10 21.74 -0.08
CA ASN A 128 6.97 23.19 -0.27
C ASN A 128 6.95 23.97 1.06
N GLY A 129 7.25 23.31 2.19
CA GLY A 129 7.18 23.92 3.51
C GLY A 129 5.75 24.26 3.98
N GLY A 130 4.71 23.75 3.30
CA GLY A 130 3.31 24.07 3.55
C GLY A 130 2.75 23.54 4.88
N ASN A 131 3.59 22.98 5.75
CA ASN A 131 3.18 22.55 7.09
C ASN A 131 3.35 23.66 8.14
N GLY A 132 3.97 24.80 7.79
CA GLY A 132 4.16 25.95 8.68
C GLY A 132 4.71 25.54 10.06
N ASP A 133 5.80 24.77 10.05
CA ASP A 133 6.48 24.21 11.24
C ASP A 133 5.66 23.24 12.11
N LEU A 134 4.41 22.95 11.74
CA LEU A 134 3.58 22.00 12.46
C LEU A 134 4.08 20.57 12.25
N LYS A 135 4.32 19.88 13.36
CA LYS A 135 4.43 18.41 13.35
C LYS A 135 3.04 17.80 13.17
N TRP A 136 2.99 16.59 12.60
CA TRP A 136 1.74 15.84 12.41
C TRP A 136 0.88 15.80 13.70
N ILE A 137 1.51 15.42 14.81
CA ILE A 137 0.95 15.44 16.16
C ILE A 137 2.02 16.03 17.09
N GLN A 138 1.65 16.98 17.94
CA GLN A 138 2.51 17.53 18.99
C GLN A 138 1.66 18.03 20.18
N LYS A 139 2.30 18.19 21.35
CA LYS A 139 1.65 18.70 22.57
C LYS A 139 1.15 20.12 22.33
N GLY A 140 -0.12 20.39 22.66
CA GLY A 140 -0.77 21.68 22.41
C GLY A 140 -1.39 21.86 21.02
N GLY A 141 -1.32 20.85 20.15
CA GLY A 141 -1.91 20.87 18.82
C GLY A 141 -0.86 20.80 17.72
N GLY A 142 -1.15 20.02 16.69
CA GLY A 142 -0.31 19.84 15.50
C GLY A 142 -1.16 19.89 14.24
N TYR A 143 -0.53 19.60 13.10
CA TYR A 143 -1.17 19.68 11.79
C TYR A 143 -2.47 18.87 11.73
N TRP A 144 -2.48 17.64 12.25
CA TRP A 144 -3.69 16.81 12.27
C TRP A 144 -4.85 17.46 13.02
N SER A 145 -4.59 18.07 14.18
CA SER A 145 -5.63 18.69 15.00
C SER A 145 -6.26 19.88 14.27
N GLN A 146 -5.42 20.71 13.65
CA GLN A 146 -5.86 21.89 12.90
C GLN A 146 -6.58 21.50 11.60
N CYS A 147 -6.03 20.55 10.84
CA CYS A 147 -6.65 20.04 9.62
C CYS A 147 -8.01 19.35 9.90
N ASN A 148 -8.10 18.55 10.96
CA ASN A 148 -9.36 17.91 11.37
C ASN A 148 -10.40 18.94 11.83
N LYS A 149 -9.97 20.08 12.42
CA LYS A 149 -10.87 21.19 12.75
C LYS A 149 -11.33 21.93 11.48
N HIS A 150 -10.43 22.18 10.55
CA HIS A 150 -10.71 22.79 9.25
C HIS A 150 -11.75 21.99 8.46
N LEU A 151 -11.48 20.70 8.20
CA LEU A 151 -12.39 19.79 7.49
C LEU A 151 -13.73 19.51 8.21
N LYS A 152 -13.84 19.82 9.50
CA LYS A 152 -15.10 19.75 10.24
C LYS A 152 -15.90 21.06 10.19
N GLY A 153 -15.24 22.19 9.96
CA GLY A 153 -15.88 23.50 9.80
C GLY A 153 -16.28 23.80 8.36
N GLU A 154 -15.74 23.06 7.39
CA GLU A 154 -16.15 23.09 5.98
C GLU A 154 -17.30 22.09 5.65
N ALA A 155 -17.72 21.29 6.63
CA ALA A 155 -18.76 20.26 6.51
C ALA A 155 -20.14 20.76 6.94
#